data_AF-A0A453GZJ6-F1
#
_entry.id   AF-A0A453GZJ6-F1
#
_cell.length_a   1.000
_cell.length_b   1.000
_cell.length_c   1.000
_cell.angle_alpha   90.00
_cell.angle_beta   90.00
_cell.angle_gamma   90.00
#
_symmetry.space_group_name_H-M   'P 1'
#
loop_
_entity.id
_entity.type
_entity.pdbx_description
1 polymer ?
#
loop_
_entity_poly.entity_id
_entity_poly.type
_entity_poly.pdbx_seq_one_letter_code
_entity_poly.pdbx_strand_id
1 'polypeptide(L)'
;MLTWSSMQLGVDTVPVLVGPVSYLLLSKAAKGVEKSFSLLSLLDSILPIYKEVVTELKAAGASWIQFDEPTLVKDLAAHELAAFSSAYAALESALSGLNV
;
A
#
# COMPACT_ATOMS: atom_id res chain seq x y z
N MET A 1 -8.91 -14.94 12.54
CA MET A 1 -7.49 -15.31 12.60
C MET A 1 -7.08 -15.66 11.17
N LEU A 2 -6.56 -14.69 10.41
CA LEU A 2 -6.08 -14.91 9.04
C LEU A 2 -4.74 -15.64 9.15
N THR A 3 -4.72 -16.93 8.86
CA THR A 3 -3.50 -17.73 8.96
C THR A 3 -2.72 -17.64 7.65
N TRP A 4 -1.57 -16.98 7.67
CA TRP A 4 -0.64 -16.91 6.54
C TRP A 4 -0.12 -18.32 6.22
N SER A 5 -0.52 -18.87 5.08
CA SER A 5 -0.37 -20.29 4.76
C SER A 5 1.07 -20.74 4.49
N SER A 6 1.94 -19.85 3.99
CA SER A 6 3.35 -20.18 3.67
C SER A 6 4.20 -20.43 4.92
N MET A 7 3.93 -19.70 6.00
CA MET A 7 4.68 -19.86 7.25
C MET A 7 4.46 -21.21 7.93
N GLN A 8 3.30 -21.83 7.72
CA GLN A 8 3.03 -23.18 8.21
C GLN A 8 3.89 -24.24 7.51
N LEU A 9 4.41 -23.91 6.32
CA LEU A 9 5.29 -24.78 5.53
C LEU A 9 6.78 -24.50 5.79
N GLY A 10 7.11 -23.54 6.67
CA GLY A 10 8.50 -23.16 6.96
C GLY A 10 9.22 -22.45 5.82
N VAL A 11 8.47 -21.85 4.88
CA VAL A 11 9.02 -21.08 3.76
C VAL A 11 8.93 -19.60 4.08
N ASP A 12 10.08 -18.94 4.17
CA ASP A 12 10.15 -17.48 4.23
C ASP A 12 9.72 -16.89 2.88
N THR A 13 8.64 -16.11 2.91
CA THR A 13 8.08 -15.45 1.73
C THR A 13 8.17 -13.95 1.86
N VAL A 14 8.28 -13.25 0.73
CA VAL A 14 8.12 -11.80 0.65
C VAL A 14 6.66 -11.49 0.29
N PRO A 15 5.84 -10.96 1.21
CA PRO A 15 4.48 -10.53 0.89
C PRO A 15 4.52 -9.39 -0.12
N VAL A 16 3.73 -9.50 -1.18
CA VAL A 16 3.63 -8.48 -2.21
C VAL A 16 2.26 -7.81 -2.10
N LEU A 17 2.23 -6.49 -2.00
CA LEU A 17 1.02 -5.68 -2.02
C LEU A 17 1.10 -4.67 -3.17
N VAL A 18 -0.03 -4.39 -3.83
CA VAL A 18 -0.10 -3.20 -4.69
C VAL A 18 0.02 -1.98 -3.78
N GLY A 19 0.94 -1.07 -4.13
CA GLY A 19 1.18 0.13 -3.35
C GLY A 19 -0.05 1.05 -3.31
N PRO A 20 -0.24 1.80 -2.21
CA PRO A 20 -1.48 2.52 -1.93
C PRO A 20 -1.81 3.58 -2.99
N VAL A 21 -0.79 4.22 -3.57
CA VAL A 21 -1.02 5.27 -4.57
C VAL A 21 -1.34 4.65 -5.92
N SER A 22 -0.59 3.63 -6.37
CA SER A 22 -0.94 2.89 -7.59
C SER A 22 -2.32 2.26 -7.50
N TYR A 23 -2.72 1.73 -6.34
CA TYR A 23 -4.06 1.19 -6.13
C TYR A 23 -5.14 2.25 -6.43
N LEU A 24 -5.00 3.47 -5.92
CA LEU A 24 -5.95 4.56 -6.17
C LEU A 24 -5.89 5.06 -7.61
N LEU A 25 -4.70 5.18 -8.21
CA LEU A 25 -4.52 5.61 -9.61
C LEU A 25 -5.03 4.58 -10.63
N LEU A 26 -5.10 3.31 -10.26
CA LEU A 26 -5.69 2.23 -11.07
C LEU A 26 -7.20 2.07 -10.85
N SER A 27 -7.76 2.72 -9.82
CA SER A 27 -9.17 2.63 -9.46
C SER A 27 -10.06 3.49 -10.35
N LYS A 28 -11.38 3.34 -10.19
CA LYS A 28 -12.41 4.17 -10.83
C LYS A 28 -13.45 4.60 -9.82
N ALA A 29 -13.90 5.85 -9.90
CA ALA A 29 -15.01 6.33 -9.10
C ALA A 29 -16.28 5.53 -9.43
N ALA A 30 -17.07 5.20 -8.41
CA ALA A 30 -18.33 4.48 -8.58
C ALA A 30 -19.38 5.33 -9.31
N LYS A 31 -20.45 4.69 -9.80
CA LYS A 31 -21.56 5.40 -10.42
C LYS A 31 -22.19 6.37 -9.42
N GLY A 32 -22.46 7.60 -9.87
CA GLY A 32 -23.08 8.65 -9.05
C GLY A 32 -22.08 9.53 -8.27
N VAL A 33 -20.78 9.22 -8.32
CA VAL A 33 -19.74 10.10 -7.77
C VAL A 33 -19.50 11.28 -8.71
N GLU A 34 -19.32 12.47 -8.14
CA GLU A 34 -19.06 13.69 -8.90
C GLU A 34 -17.77 13.60 -9.75
N LYS A 35 -17.77 14.21 -10.93
CA LYS A 35 -16.60 14.17 -11.83
C LYS A 35 -15.37 14.91 -11.28
N SER A 36 -15.57 15.85 -10.37
CA SER A 36 -14.54 16.60 -9.65
C SER A 36 -13.85 15.77 -8.57
N PHE A 37 -14.40 14.61 -8.21
CA PHE A 37 -13.84 13.75 -7.17
C PHE A 37 -12.48 13.18 -7.59
N SER A 38 -11.48 13.38 -6.74
CA SER A 38 -10.16 12.76 -6.89
C SER A 38 -10.08 11.47 -6.07
N LEU A 39 -9.70 10.36 -6.71
CA LEU A 39 -9.45 9.09 -6.01
C LEU A 39 -8.30 9.21 -5.01
N LEU A 40 -7.30 10.04 -5.30
CA LEU A 40 -6.18 10.29 -4.38
C LEU A 40 -6.63 10.96 -3.07
N SER A 41 -7.82 11.59 -3.03
CA SER A 41 -8.37 12.11 -1.78
C SER A 41 -8.71 11.01 -0.76
N LEU A 42 -8.78 9.74 -1.19
CA LEU A 42 -8.99 8.58 -0.32
C LEU A 42 -7.70 8.04 0.31
N LEU A 43 -6.53 8.61 -0.01
CA LEU A 43 -5.25 8.10 0.47
C LEU A 43 -5.20 8.02 2.00
N ASP A 44 -5.62 9.09 2.69
CA ASP A 44 -5.67 9.14 4.15
C ASP A 44 -6.64 8.10 4.76
N SER A 45 -7.63 7.65 3.98
CA SER A 45 -8.60 6.63 4.43
C SER A 45 -8.05 5.21 4.30
N ILE A 46 -7.18 4.95 3.32
CA ILE A 46 -6.62 3.60 3.09
C ILE A 46 -5.30 3.36 3.82
N LEU A 47 -4.50 4.40 4.08
CA LEU A 47 -3.21 4.27 4.76
C LEU A 47 -3.29 3.59 6.13
N PRO A 48 -4.31 3.83 6.99
CA PRO A 48 -4.46 3.09 8.24
C PRO A 48 -4.57 1.57 8.04
N ILE A 49 -5.28 1.14 6.99
CA ILE A 49 -5.47 -0.29 6.66
C ILE A 49 -4.13 -0.89 6.21
N TYR A 50 -3.36 -0.18 5.40
CA TYR A 50 -2.00 -0.61 5.03
C TYR A 50 -1.09 -0.79 6.27
N LYS A 51 -1.21 0.09 7.28
CA LYS A 51 -0.46 -0.04 8.54
C LYS A 51 -0.88 -1.27 9.35
N GLU A 52 -2.18 -1.57 9.40
CA GLU A 52 -2.70 -2.77 10.06
C GLU A 52 -2.13 -4.03 9.39
N VAL A 53 -2.21 -4.12 8.06
CA VAL A 53 -1.65 -5.25 7.29
C VAL A 53 -0.15 -5.41 7.53
N VAL A 54 0.62 -4.32 7.47
CA VAL A 54 2.06 -4.34 7.77
C VAL A 54 2.33 -4.82 9.21
N THR A 55 1.50 -4.41 10.17
CA THR A 55 1.64 -4.83 11.57
C THR A 55 1.36 -6.33 11.74
N GLU A 56 0.32 -6.84 11.08
CA GLU A 56 0.02 -8.28 11.08
C GLU A 56 1.11 -9.10 10.40
N LEU A 57 1.68 -8.62 9.30
CA LEU A 57 2.80 -9.28 8.62
C LEU A 57 4.05 -9.36 9.50
N LYS A 58 4.36 -8.29 10.25
CA LYS A 58 5.45 -8.32 11.24
C LYS A 58 5.17 -9.29 12.38
N ALA A 59 3.94 -9.30 12.91
CA ALA A 59 3.54 -10.25 13.96
C ALA A 59 3.62 -11.69 13.46
N ALA A 60 3.42 -11.88 12.16
CA ALA A 60 3.63 -13.11 11.43
C ALA A 60 5.12 -13.31 11.01
N GLY A 61 6.09 -12.59 11.58
CA GLY A 61 7.50 -12.87 11.35
C GLY A 61 8.05 -12.51 9.96
N ALA A 62 7.30 -11.77 9.14
CA ALA A 62 7.85 -11.25 7.87
C ALA A 62 8.99 -10.27 8.14
N SER A 63 10.12 -10.45 7.43
CA SER A 63 11.30 -9.57 7.48
C SER A 63 11.44 -8.67 6.25
N TRP A 64 10.67 -8.96 5.21
CA TRP A 64 10.57 -8.20 3.96
C TRP A 64 9.11 -7.99 3.60
N ILE A 65 8.83 -6.90 2.89
CA ILE A 65 7.56 -6.64 2.22
C ILE A 65 7.85 -5.93 0.90
N GLN A 66 7.08 -6.22 -0.14
CA GLN A 66 7.20 -5.57 -1.43
C GLN A 66 5.93 -4.76 -1.72
N PHE A 67 6.11 -3.50 -2.11
CA PHE A 67 5.03 -2.67 -2.64
C PHE A 67 5.20 -2.46 -4.14
N ASP A 68 4.24 -2.95 -4.91
CA ASP A 68 4.21 -2.75 -6.35
C ASP A 68 3.60 -1.39 -6.67
N GLU A 69 4.43 -0.47 -7.18
CA GLU A 69 4.01 0.86 -7.63
C GLU A 69 4.14 1.02 -9.16
N PRO A 70 3.44 0.21 -9.98
CA PRO A 70 3.60 0.22 -11.44
C PRO A 70 3.11 1.53 -12.08
N THR A 71 2.37 2.38 -11.37
CA THR A 71 1.95 3.67 -11.94
C THR A 71 3.06 4.71 -11.95
N LEU A 72 4.17 4.51 -11.22
CA LEU A 72 5.34 5.39 -11.23
C LEU A 72 6.03 5.47 -12.60
N VAL A 73 5.84 4.49 -13.47
CA VAL A 73 6.41 4.51 -14.84
C VAL A 73 5.55 5.30 -15.84
N LYS A 74 4.40 5.84 -15.41
CA LYS A 74 3.52 6.65 -16.25
C LYS A 74 3.95 8.12 -16.21
N ASP A 75 3.44 8.90 -17.17
CA ASP A 75 3.51 10.35 -17.10
C ASP A 75 2.57 10.85 -15.98
N LEU A 76 3.15 11.19 -14.84
CA LEU A 76 2.44 11.65 -13.64
C LEU A 76 2.56 13.16 -13.47
N ALA A 77 1.47 13.80 -13.05
CA ALA A 77 1.50 15.19 -12.63
C ALA A 77 2.22 15.34 -11.27
N ALA A 78 2.72 16.54 -10.98
CA ALA A 78 3.47 16.81 -9.75
C ALA A 78 2.70 16.45 -8.47
N HIS A 79 1.38 16.66 -8.44
CA HIS A 79 0.55 16.31 -7.28
C HIS A 79 0.39 14.80 -7.09
N GLU A 80 0.41 14.01 -8.17
CA GLU A 80 0.37 12.55 -8.12
C GLU A 80 1.70 12.01 -7.59
N LEU A 81 2.84 12.54 -8.06
CA LEU A 81 4.16 12.21 -7.53
C LEU A 81 4.29 12.55 -6.03
N ALA A 82 3.79 13.72 -5.62
CA ALA A 82 3.79 14.12 -4.21
C ALA A 82 2.96 13.18 -3.32
N ALA A 83 1.91 12.56 -3.86
CA ALA A 83 1.10 11.58 -3.13
C ALA A 83 1.92 10.34 -2.75
N PHE A 84 2.85 9.88 -3.59
CA PHE A 84 3.77 8.78 -3.21
C PHE A 84 4.66 9.17 -2.04
N SER A 85 5.31 10.32 -2.11
CA SER A 85 6.16 10.80 -1.01
C SER A 85 5.38 10.91 0.30
N SER A 86 4.16 11.46 0.24
CA SER A 86 3.29 11.57 1.41
C SER A 86 2.86 10.20 1.95
N ALA A 87 2.48 9.26 1.08
CA ALA A 87 2.09 7.91 1.46
C ALA A 87 3.21 7.17 2.19
N TYR A 88 4.42 7.15 1.61
CA TYR A 88 5.55 6.42 2.18
C TYR A 88 6.10 7.08 3.45
N ALA A 89 6.07 8.42 3.55
CA ALA A 89 6.35 9.11 4.81
C ALA A 89 5.34 8.72 5.91
N ALA A 90 4.05 8.61 5.56
CA ALA A 90 3.03 8.19 6.51
C ALA A 90 3.17 6.72 6.94
N LEU A 91 3.72 5.85 6.09
CA LEU A 91 3.95 4.42 6.36
C LEU A 91 5.27 4.14 7.09
N GLU A 92 6.25 5.05 7.04
CA GLU A 92 7.62 4.86 7.56
C GLU A 92 7.65 4.25 8.97
N SER A 93 6.89 4.83 9.91
CA SER A 93 6.82 4.32 11.29
C SER A 93 6.31 2.87 11.39
N ALA A 94 5.35 2.48 10.55
CA ALA A 94 4.83 1.12 10.52
C ALA A 94 5.80 0.16 9.83
N LEU A 95 6.59 0.64 8.86
CA LEU A 95 7.60 -0.13 8.13
C LEU A 95 8.90 -0.33 8.93
N SER A 96 9.09 0.40 10.03
CA SER A 96 10.24 0.18 10.91
C SER A 96 10.36 -1.29 11.34
N GLY A 97 11.55 -1.86 11.13
CA GLY A 97 11.85 -3.28 11.39
C GLY A 97 11.52 -4.23 10.24
N LEU A 98 11.02 -3.74 9.11
CA LEU A 98 10.87 -4.47 7.86
C LEU A 98 11.81 -3.90 6.79
N ASN A 99 12.29 -4.75 5.90
CA ASN A 99 12.89 -4.32 4.64
C ASN A 99 11.79 -4.13 3.59
N VAL A 100 11.92 -3.08 2.78
CA VAL A 100 10.95 -2.67 1.75
C VAL A 100 11.66 -2.48 0.42
#